data_AF-A0A1Z8Q2X7-F1
#
_entry.id   AF-A0A1Z8Q2X7-F1
#
_cell.length_a   1.000
_cell.length_b   1.000
_cell.length_c   1.000
_cell.angle_alpha   90.00
_cell.angle_beta   90.00
_cell.angle_gamma   90.00
#
_symmetry.space_group_name_H-M   'P 1'
#
loop_
_entity.id
_entity.type
_entity.pdbx_description
1 polymer ?
#
loop_
_entity_poly.entity_id
_entity_poly.type
_entity_poly.pdbx_seq_one_letter_code
_entity_poly.pdbx_strand_id
1 'polypeptide(L)'
;MAKSPAWQRKEGKNPEGGLNRKGIASYRAANPGSKLKMAVTKKNPTGKDASRRKSFCARMCGMKKRLTSAKTANNPDSRINKALRKWRCRC
;
A
#
# COMPACT_ATOMS: atom_id res chain seq x y z
N MET A 1 3.02 -14.06 25.31
CA MET A 1 3.17 -12.83 24.48
C MET A 1 2.00 -12.74 23.52
N ALA A 2 1.32 -11.59 23.43
CA ALA A 2 0.25 -11.40 22.45
C ALA A 2 0.81 -11.50 21.03
N LYS A 3 0.16 -12.25 20.13
CA LYS A 3 0.57 -12.34 18.72
C LYS A 3 0.52 -10.94 18.09
N SER A 4 1.52 -10.59 17.29
CA SER A 4 1.51 -9.33 16.54
C SER A 4 0.28 -9.25 15.63
N PRO A 5 -0.26 -8.06 15.39
CA PRO A 5 -1.51 -7.91 14.63
C PRO A 5 -1.32 -8.39 13.18
N ALA A 6 -2.40 -8.91 12.58
CA ALA A 6 -2.35 -9.55 11.27
C ALA A 6 -1.78 -8.64 10.17
N TRP A 7 -1.95 -7.32 10.27
CA TRP A 7 -1.40 -6.35 9.31
C TRP A 7 0.14 -6.32 9.25
N GLN A 8 0.81 -6.76 10.31
CA GLN A 8 2.27 -6.92 10.34
C GLN A 8 2.72 -8.30 9.82
N ARG A 9 1.85 -9.30 9.92
CA ARG A 9 2.13 -10.71 9.57
C ARG A 9 1.82 -11.04 8.11
N LYS A 10 2.28 -12.20 7.65
CA LYS A 10 2.10 -12.67 6.26
C LYS A 10 0.62 -12.74 5.86
N GLU A 11 -0.24 -13.22 6.77
CA GLU A 11 -1.68 -13.37 6.52
C GLU A 11 -2.44 -12.07 6.26
N GLY A 12 -1.93 -10.90 6.67
CA GLY A 12 -2.53 -9.59 6.38
C GLY A 12 -1.92 -8.89 5.17
N LYS A 13 -0.82 -9.40 4.63
CA LYS A 13 -0.13 -8.84 3.46
C LYS A 13 -0.71 -9.42 2.18
N ASN A 14 -0.98 -8.56 1.20
CA ASN A 14 -1.36 -9.01 -0.14
C ASN A 14 -0.07 -9.33 -0.94
N PRO A 15 0.06 -10.52 -1.54
CA PRO A 15 1.22 -10.89 -2.37
C PRO A 15 1.52 -9.87 -3.47
N GLU A 16 0.48 -9.31 -4.09
CA GLU A 16 0.57 -8.30 -5.15
C GLU A 16 0.86 -6.87 -4.66
N GLY A 17 0.98 -6.66 -3.34
CA GLY A 17 1.31 -5.37 -2.75
C GLY A 17 0.23 -4.80 -1.82
N GLY A 18 0.66 -4.06 -0.79
CA GLY A 18 -0.21 -3.53 0.25
C GLY A 18 -0.79 -4.58 1.20
N LEU A 19 -1.84 -4.22 1.93
CA LEU A 19 -2.59 -5.09 2.83
C LEU A 19 -3.79 -5.73 2.10
N ASN A 20 -4.18 -6.92 2.55
CA ASN A 20 -5.44 -7.55 2.16
C ASN A 20 -6.58 -7.15 3.13
N ARG A 21 -7.79 -7.69 2.95
CA ARG A 21 -8.94 -7.35 3.80
C ARG A 21 -8.68 -7.66 5.29
N LYS A 22 -8.07 -8.81 5.60
CA LYS A 22 -7.71 -9.20 6.98
C LYS A 22 -6.68 -8.22 7.56
N GLY A 23 -5.69 -7.82 6.77
CA GLY A 23 -4.70 -6.82 7.16
C GLY A 23 -5.34 -5.46 7.43
N ILE A 24 -6.22 -4.96 6.56
CA ILE A 24 -6.89 -3.68 6.79
C ILE A 24 -7.79 -3.74 8.02
N ALA A 25 -8.57 -4.82 8.18
CA ALA A 25 -9.42 -5.00 9.37
C ALA A 25 -8.58 -5.00 10.66
N SER A 26 -7.50 -5.77 10.68
CA SER A 26 -6.57 -5.80 11.81
C SER A 26 -5.91 -4.44 12.07
N TYR A 27 -5.55 -3.70 11.02
CA TYR A 27 -4.98 -2.36 11.16
C TYR A 27 -5.99 -1.40 11.78
N ARG A 28 -7.24 -1.41 11.31
CA ARG A 28 -8.31 -0.55 11.86
C ARG A 28 -8.66 -0.90 13.30
N ALA A 29 -8.69 -2.19 13.65
CA ALA A 29 -8.91 -2.63 15.03
C ALA A 29 -7.80 -2.14 15.98
N ALA A 30 -6.54 -2.17 15.52
CA ALA A 30 -5.39 -1.67 16.28
C ALA A 30 -5.25 -0.14 16.27
N ASN A 31 -5.96 0.58 15.39
CA ASN A 31 -5.84 2.03 15.22
C ASN A 31 -7.25 2.64 15.10
N PRO A 32 -7.93 2.91 16.23
CA PRO A 32 -9.24 3.56 16.25
C PRO A 32 -9.25 4.86 15.44
N GLY A 33 -10.29 5.07 14.64
CA GLY A 33 -10.40 6.23 13.75
C GLY A 33 -9.67 6.11 12.40
N SER A 34 -8.96 5.00 12.14
CA SER A 34 -8.27 4.78 10.88
C SER A 34 -9.22 4.76 9.68
N LYS A 35 -8.94 5.63 8.70
CA LYS A 35 -9.65 5.69 7.41
C LYS A 35 -8.94 4.86 6.32
N LEU A 36 -8.07 3.91 6.70
CA LEU A 36 -7.33 3.10 5.73
C LEU A 36 -8.29 2.36 4.80
N LYS A 37 -8.09 2.46 3.49
CA LYS A 37 -8.93 1.83 2.46
C LYS A 37 -8.09 0.92 1.56
N MET A 38 -8.77 0.00 0.87
CA MET A 38 -8.15 -0.83 -0.17
C MET A 38 -7.57 0.03 -1.30
N ALA A 39 -6.62 -0.56 -2.02
CA ALA A 39 -6.00 0.03 -3.19
C ALA A 39 -7.03 0.40 -4.26
N VAL A 40 -6.86 1.55 -4.90
CA VAL A 40 -7.63 1.91 -6.10
C VAL A 40 -7.02 1.17 -7.28
N THR A 41 -7.70 0.13 -7.76
CA THR A 41 -7.21 -0.75 -8.84
C THR A 41 -7.79 -0.41 -10.22
N LYS A 42 -8.84 0.41 -10.28
CA LYS A 42 -9.49 0.80 -11.55
C LYS A 42 -8.49 1.50 -12.48
N LYS A 43 -8.57 1.19 -13.78
CA LYS A 43 -7.66 1.75 -14.80
C LYS A 43 -7.76 3.28 -14.87
N ASN A 44 -8.98 3.76 -15.04
CA ASN A 44 -9.35 5.18 -15.10
C ASN A 44 -10.36 5.50 -13.98
N PRO A 45 -9.89 5.69 -12.73
CA PRO A 45 -10.74 6.14 -11.63
C PRO A 45 -11.08 7.62 -11.84
N THR A 46 -12.27 7.99 -11.38
CA THR A 46 -12.80 9.37 -11.42
C THR A 46 -13.11 9.84 -10.00
N GLY A 47 -13.34 11.14 -9.81
CA GLY A 47 -13.74 11.73 -8.53
C GLY A 47 -12.80 11.40 -7.37
N LYS A 48 -13.38 10.98 -6.24
CA LYS A 48 -12.65 10.71 -4.97
C LYS A 48 -11.55 9.65 -5.14
N ASP A 49 -11.75 8.65 -5.99
CA ASP A 49 -10.75 7.59 -6.22
C ASP A 49 -9.57 8.09 -7.05
N ALA A 50 -9.80 8.99 -8.00
CA ALA A 50 -8.73 9.65 -8.76
C ALA A 50 -7.83 10.48 -7.81
N SER A 51 -8.45 11.30 -6.95
CA SER A 51 -7.73 12.10 -5.96
C SER A 51 -6.95 11.23 -4.97
N ARG A 52 -7.57 10.16 -4.44
CA ARG A 52 -6.88 9.19 -3.56
C ARG A 52 -5.69 8.54 -4.24
N ARG A 53 -5.84 8.09 -5.49
CA ARG A 53 -4.73 7.50 -6.27
C ARG A 53 -3.62 8.51 -6.46
N LYS A 54 -3.94 9.75 -6.85
CA LYS A 54 -2.95 10.83 -7.02
C LYS A 54 -2.15 11.06 -5.73
N SER A 55 -2.81 11.21 -4.59
CA SER A 55 -2.16 11.41 -3.30
C SER A 55 -1.29 10.21 -2.89
N PHE A 56 -1.78 8.99 -3.09
CA PHE A 56 -0.99 7.78 -2.82
C PHE A 56 0.26 7.73 -3.68
N CYS A 57 0.13 7.92 -5.00
CA CYS A 57 1.26 7.88 -5.91
C CYS A 57 2.28 8.96 -5.57
N ALA A 58 1.88 10.22 -5.36
CA ALA A 58 2.80 11.29 -5.00
C ALA A 58 3.65 10.95 -3.76
N ARG A 59 3.01 10.45 -2.69
CA ARG A 59 3.70 10.05 -1.47
C ARG A 59 4.64 8.87 -1.69
N MET A 60 4.14 7.80 -2.29
CA MET A 60 4.90 6.54 -2.40
C MET A 60 6.03 6.63 -3.43
N CYS A 61 5.82 7.37 -4.52
CA CYS A 61 6.87 7.66 -5.48
C CYS A 61 7.96 8.55 -4.85
N GLY A 62 7.58 9.55 -4.03
CA GLY A 62 8.54 10.35 -3.26
C GLY A 62 9.35 9.51 -2.28
N MET A 63 8.70 8.59 -1.57
CA MET A 63 9.36 7.63 -0.67
C MET A 63 10.31 6.68 -1.41
N LYS A 64 9.91 6.18 -2.59
CA LYS A 64 10.77 5.38 -3.48
C LYS A 64 12.02 6.16 -3.88
N LYS A 65 11.87 7.44 -4.21
CA LYS A 65 12.98 8.29 -4.66
C LYS A 65 13.96 8.66 -3.53
N ARG A 66 13.46 8.98 -2.33
CA ARG A 66 14.28 9.57 -1.26
C ARG A 66 14.73 8.58 -0.18
N LEU A 67 13.87 7.62 0.17
CA LEU A 67 14.05 6.78 1.37
C LEU A 67 14.23 5.29 1.06
N THR A 68 14.17 4.91 -0.22
CA THR A 68 14.34 3.52 -0.65
C THR A 68 15.70 3.37 -1.30
N SER A 69 16.49 2.38 -0.86
CA SER A 69 17.79 2.09 -1.46
C SER A 69 17.67 1.74 -2.95
N ALA A 70 18.69 2.05 -3.75
CA ALA A 70 18.71 1.76 -5.18
C ALA A 70 18.35 0.28 -5.48
N LYS A 71 18.91 -0.66 -4.71
CA LYS A 71 18.58 -2.10 -4.81
C LYS A 71 17.09 -2.37 -4.65
N THR A 72 16.44 -1.77 -3.65
CA THR A 72 15.01 -1.99 -3.38
C THR A 72 14.13 -1.27 -4.38
N ALA A 73 14.54 -0.07 -4.81
CA ALA A 73 13.84 0.74 -5.79
C ALA A 73 13.84 0.07 -7.18
N ASN A 74 14.91 -0.63 -7.54
CA ASN A 74 15.05 -1.34 -8.82
C ASN A 74 14.47 -2.76 -8.79
N ASN A 75 14.26 -3.36 -7.62
CA ASN A 75 13.69 -4.70 -7.51
C ASN A 75 12.17 -4.68 -7.80
N PRO A 76 11.68 -5.30 -8.90
CA PRO A 76 10.25 -5.32 -9.25
C PRO A 76 9.37 -6.06 -8.23
N ASP A 77 9.97 -6.92 -7.41
CA ASP A 77 9.31 -7.69 -6.36
C ASP A 77 9.34 -7.04 -4.98
N SER A 78 10.00 -5.88 -4.86
CA SER A 78 9.97 -5.11 -3.62
C SER A 78 8.54 -4.70 -3.27
N ARG A 79 8.27 -4.60 -1.96
CA ARG A 79 6.92 -4.29 -1.46
C ARG A 79 6.43 -2.92 -1.96
N ILE A 80 7.33 -1.96 -2.12
CA ILE A 80 7.03 -0.63 -2.65
C ILE A 80 6.65 -0.69 -4.13
N ASN A 81 7.39 -1.42 -4.97
CA ASN A 81 7.08 -1.54 -6.39
C ASN A 81 5.79 -2.35 -6.63
N LYS A 82 5.55 -3.41 -5.85
CA LYS A 82 4.27 -4.14 -5.86
C LYS A 82 3.09 -3.22 -5.51
N ALA A 83 3.21 -2.41 -4.45
CA ALA A 83 2.18 -1.45 -4.10
C ALA A 83 1.95 -0.39 -5.18
N LEU A 84 3.01 0.23 -5.72
CA LEU A 84 2.92 1.21 -6.80
C LEU A 84 2.25 0.63 -8.05
N ARG A 85 2.58 -0.62 -8.42
CA ARG A 85 1.96 -1.34 -9.54
C ARG A 85 0.47 -1.58 -9.31
N LYS A 86 0.10 -2.05 -8.11
CA LYS A 86 -1.30 -2.30 -7.74
C LYS A 86 -2.16 -1.04 -7.78
N TRP A 87 -1.58 0.10 -7.42
CA TRP A 87 -2.21 1.43 -7.52
C TRP A 87 -2.08 2.07 -8.90
N ARG A 88 -1.39 1.41 -9.86
CA ARG A 88 -1.14 1.89 -11.22
C ARG A 88 -0.46 3.26 -11.24
N CYS A 89 0.45 3.48 -10.30
CA CYS A 89 1.27 4.69 -10.21
C CYS A 89 2.33 4.68 -11.32
N ARG A 90 2.66 5.87 -11.83
CA ARG A 90 3.73 6.08 -12.81
C ARG A 90 4.86 6.84 -12.12
N CYS A 91 5.84 6.07 -11.67
CA CYS A 91 7.14 6.42 -11.12
C CYS A 91 8.03 5.16 -11.22
#